data_AF-A0A9P7J757-F1
#
_entry.id   AF-A0A9P7J757-F1
#
_cell.length_a   1.000
_cell.length_b   1.000
_cell.length_c   1.000
_cell.angle_alpha   90.00
_cell.angle_beta   90.00
_cell.angle_gamma   90.00
#
_symmetry.space_group_name_H-M   'P 1'
#
loop_
_entity.id
_entity.type
_entity.pdbx_description
1 polymer ?
#
loop_
_entity_poly.entity_id
_entity_poly.type
_entity_poly.pdbx_seq_one_letter_code
_entity_poly.pdbx_strand_id
1 'polypeptide(L)'
;QLDKVLHDISGLQTVMDGIHTLQQQLVEQKNKIVESINLHKRLVSPLWRSPTEVLSQIFSHCLPQIPKLDRLQLPSKLTAPMLLTRICRQWREVAVGTPNLW
;
A
#
# COMPACT_ATOMS: atom_id res chain seq x y z
N GLN A 1 16.84 59.15 -3.77
CA GLN A 1 16.70 58.27 -2.59
C GLN A 1 15.43 57.43 -2.66
N LEU A 2 14.28 58.00 -3.07
CA LEU A 2 13.00 57.29 -3.21
C LEU A 2 13.03 56.16 -4.26
N ASP A 3 13.65 56.37 -5.43
CA ASP A 3 13.72 55.35 -6.49
C ASP A 3 14.50 54.10 -6.09
N LYS A 4 15.51 54.27 -5.24
CA LYS A 4 16.31 53.15 -4.71
C LYS A 4 15.47 52.27 -3.78
N VAL A 5 14.70 52.90 -2.89
CA VAL A 5 13.78 52.19 -1.98
C VAL A 5 12.68 51.48 -2.77
N LEU A 6 12.18 52.10 -3.84
CA LEU A 6 11.17 51.50 -4.71
C LEU A 6 11.71 50.26 -5.46
N HIS A 7 12.96 50.33 -5.92
CA HIS A 7 13.64 49.21 -6.55
C HIS A 7 13.86 48.04 -5.57
N ASP A 8 14.28 48.34 -4.34
CA ASP A 8 14.51 47.33 -3.30
C ASP A 8 13.20 46.62 -2.89
N ILE A 9 12.08 47.36 -2.76
CA ILE A 9 10.75 46.79 -2.49
C ILE A 9 10.30 45.87 -3.63
N SER A 10 10.50 46.29 -4.88
CA SER A 10 10.17 45.47 -6.06
C SER A 10 10.98 44.16 -6.08
N GLY A 11 12.26 44.23 -5.70
CA GLY A 11 13.11 43.05 -5.53
C GLY A 11 12.56 42.09 -4.47
N LEU A 12 12.12 42.60 -3.31
CA LEU A 12 11.51 41.78 -2.26
C LEU A 12 10.18 41.16 -2.69
N GLN A 13 9.34 41.88 -3.43
CA GLN A 13 8.09 41.34 -3.98
C GLN A 13 8.36 40.18 -4.94
N THR A 14 9.36 40.31 -5.80
CA THR A 14 9.76 39.24 -6.73
C THR A 14 10.17 37.97 -6.00
N VAL A 15 10.95 38.10 -4.91
CA VAL A 15 11.36 36.95 -4.08
C VAL A 15 10.15 36.32 -3.38
N MET A 16 9.25 37.14 -2.85
CA MET A 16 8.04 36.68 -2.18
C MET A 16 7.11 35.92 -3.13
N ASP A 17 6.94 36.42 -4.35
CA ASP A 17 6.17 35.75 -5.40
C ASP A 17 6.80 34.41 -5.82
N GLY A 18 8.14 34.35 -5.87
CA GLY A 18 8.88 33.12 -6.12
C GLY A 18 8.65 32.07 -5.01
N ILE A 19 8.70 32.49 -3.74
CA ILE A 19 8.43 31.61 -2.59
C ILE A 19 6.98 31.11 -2.64
N HIS A 20 6.01 31.98 -2.91
CA HIS A 20 4.60 31.60 -3.00
C HIS A 20 4.36 30.60 -4.14
N THR A 21 5.00 30.79 -5.28
CA THR A 21 4.94 29.87 -6.42
C THR A 21 5.49 28.49 -6.04
N LEU A 22 6.65 28.44 -5.39
CA LEU A 22 7.24 27.18 -4.92
C LEU A 22 6.35 26.50 -3.88
N GLN A 23 5.75 27.27 -2.97
CA GLN A 23 4.82 26.76 -1.97
C GLN A 23 3.59 26.12 -2.64
N GLN A 24 3.02 26.76 -3.64
CA GLN A 24 1.90 26.20 -4.41
C GLN A 24 2.28 24.90 -5.12
N GLN A 25 3.46 24.86 -5.74
CA GLN A 25 3.96 23.64 -6.39
C GLN A 25 4.15 22.49 -5.39
N LEU A 26 4.72 22.77 -4.21
CA LEU A 26 4.89 21.78 -3.14
C LEU A 26 3.56 21.22 -2.64
N VAL A 27 2.55 22.08 -2.45
CA VAL A 27 1.20 21.67 -2.04
C VAL A 27 0.55 20.79 -3.11
N GLU A 28 0.68 21.17 -4.38
CA GLU A 28 0.14 20.40 -5.49
C GLU A 28 0.79 19.00 -5.58
N GLN A 29 2.12 18.92 -5.46
CA GLN A 29 2.83 17.64 -5.42
C GLN A 29 2.40 16.78 -4.23
N LYS A 30 2.27 17.38 -3.04
CA LYS A 30 1.76 16.69 -1.85
C LYS A 30 0.35 16.14 -2.10
N ASN A 31 -0.55 16.93 -2.69
CA ASN A 31 -1.93 16.51 -2.95
C ASN A 31 -1.98 15.31 -3.89
N LYS A 32 -1.20 15.31 -4.98
CA LYS A 32 -1.09 14.16 -5.89
C LYS A 32 -0.64 12.88 -5.18
N ILE A 33 0.35 12.99 -4.29
CA ILE A 33 0.83 11.85 -3.50
C ILE A 33 -0.28 11.34 -2.57
N VAL A 34 -0.97 12.24 -1.86
CA VAL A 34 -2.06 11.88 -0.95
C VAL A 34 -3.22 11.21 -1.70
N GLU A 35 -3.59 11.71 -2.87
CA GLU A 35 -4.62 11.11 -3.72
C GLU A 35 -4.23 9.70 -4.18
N SER A 36 -2.99 9.51 -4.61
CA SER A 36 -2.47 8.18 -4.97
C SER A 36 -2.55 7.20 -3.80
N ILE A 37 -2.12 7.61 -2.59
CA ILE A 37 -2.23 6.78 -1.38
C ILE A 37 -3.68 6.43 -1.08
N ASN A 38 -4.59 7.39 -1.18
CA ASN A 38 -6.02 7.17 -0.90
C ASN A 38 -6.66 6.22 -1.92
N LEU A 39 -6.32 6.33 -3.19
CA LEU A 39 -6.77 5.39 -4.22
C LEU A 39 -6.30 3.96 -3.90
N HIS A 40 -5.01 3.79 -3.56
CA HIS A 40 -4.48 2.47 -3.19
C HIS A 40 -5.17 1.91 -1.94
N LYS A 41 -5.36 2.71 -0.89
CA LYS A 41 -6.11 2.30 0.32
C LYS A 41 -7.53 1.86 0.00
N ARG A 42 -8.21 2.53 -0.94
CA ARG A 42 -9.56 2.17 -1.39
C ARG A 42 -9.59 0.85 -2.15
N LEU A 43 -8.57 0.52 -2.95
CA LEU A 43 -8.46 -0.78 -3.65
C LEU A 43 -8.11 -1.93 -2.71
N VAL A 44 -7.30 -1.63 -1.71
CA VAL A 44 -6.86 -2.52 -0.65
C VAL A 44 -8.07 -2.89 0.23
N SER A 45 -8.93 -1.93 0.64
CA SER A 45 -10.04 -2.19 1.58
C SER A 45 -11.04 -3.30 1.19
N PRO A 46 -11.50 -3.47 -0.07
CA PRO A 46 -12.38 -4.57 -0.46
C PRO A 46 -11.70 -5.94 -0.39
N LEU A 47 -10.42 -6.04 -0.79
CA LEU A 47 -9.65 -7.28 -0.69
C LEU A 47 -9.50 -7.74 0.76
N TRP A 48 -9.39 -6.81 1.72
CA TRP A 48 -9.36 -7.11 3.16
C TRP A 48 -10.74 -7.28 3.79
N ARG A 49 -11.83 -6.85 3.13
CA ARG A 49 -13.21 -7.08 3.60
C ARG A 49 -13.82 -8.36 3.02
N SER A 50 -13.02 -9.17 2.32
CA SER A 50 -13.49 -10.46 1.83
C SER A 50 -13.96 -11.33 3.00
N PRO A 51 -15.15 -11.96 2.91
CA PRO A 51 -15.60 -12.93 3.90
C PRO A 51 -14.56 -14.03 4.10
N THR A 52 -14.43 -14.51 5.33
CA THR A 52 -13.52 -15.60 5.71
C THR A 52 -13.69 -16.84 4.83
N GLU A 53 -14.92 -17.12 4.41
CA GLU A 53 -15.31 -18.23 3.55
C GLU A 53 -14.67 -18.12 2.16
N VAL A 54 -14.71 -16.93 1.56
CA VAL A 54 -14.14 -16.66 0.24
C VAL A 54 -12.62 -16.78 0.29
N LEU A 55 -11.99 -16.21 1.34
CA LEU A 55 -10.54 -16.36 1.55
C LEU A 55 -10.15 -17.83 1.74
N SER A 56 -10.91 -18.60 2.51
CA SER A 56 -10.66 -20.03 2.73
C SER A 56 -10.74 -20.84 1.43
N GLN A 57 -11.71 -20.52 0.57
CA GLN A 57 -11.85 -21.16 -0.74
C GLN A 57 -10.66 -20.81 -1.65
N ILE A 58 -10.27 -19.53 -1.74
CA ILE A 58 -9.09 -19.10 -2.48
C ILE A 58 -7.84 -19.85 -1.98
N PHE A 59 -7.64 -19.92 -0.66
CA PHE A 59 -6.47 -20.59 -0.07
C PHE A 59 -6.40 -22.07 -0.43
N SER A 60 -7.56 -22.74 -0.52
CA SER A 60 -7.64 -24.16 -0.93
C SER A 60 -7.13 -24.37 -2.36
N HIS A 61 -7.32 -23.38 -3.24
CA HIS A 61 -6.79 -23.42 -4.61
C HIS A 61 -5.31 -23.01 -4.71
N CYS A 62 -4.73 -22.42 -3.67
CA CYS A 62 -3.31 -22.07 -3.62
C CYS A 62 -2.41 -23.23 -3.17
N LEU A 63 -2.99 -24.37 -2.76
CA LEU A 63 -2.22 -25.52 -2.31
C LEU A 63 -1.37 -26.09 -3.48
N PRO A 64 -0.13 -26.52 -3.21
CA PRO A 64 0.72 -27.10 -4.24
C PRO A 64 0.03 -28.31 -4.90
N GLN A 65 0.07 -28.40 -6.24
CA GLN A 65 -0.49 -29.52 -7.01
C GLN A 65 0.39 -30.79 -6.96
N ILE A 66 1.30 -30.87 -5.99
CA ILE A 66 2.29 -31.94 -5.87
C ILE A 66 1.55 -33.27 -5.60
N PRO A 67 1.90 -34.37 -6.29
CA PRO A 67 1.33 -35.69 -6.04
C PRO A 67 1.39 -36.03 -4.56
N LYS A 68 0.33 -36.64 -4.02
CA LYS A 68 0.16 -36.93 -2.57
C LYS A 68 1.36 -37.64 -1.92
N LEU A 69 2.19 -38.33 -2.71
CA LEU A 69 3.36 -39.07 -2.26
C LEU A 69 4.55 -38.17 -1.85
N ASP A 70 4.66 -36.97 -2.42
CA ASP A 70 5.73 -35.99 -2.12
C ASP A 70 5.31 -34.94 -1.08
N ARG A 71 4.13 -35.09 -0.45
CA ARG A 71 3.65 -34.18 0.63
C ARG A 71 4.49 -34.25 1.92
N LEU A 72 5.48 -35.13 1.98
CA LEU A 72 6.50 -35.17 3.02
C LEU A 72 7.60 -34.11 2.82
N GLN A 73 7.52 -33.29 1.76
CA GLN A 73 8.41 -32.13 1.62
C GLN A 73 8.26 -31.21 2.83
N LEU A 74 9.41 -30.86 3.41
CA LEU A 74 9.50 -29.99 4.59
C LEU A 74 8.67 -28.71 4.37
N PRO A 75 7.91 -28.23 5.38
CA PRO A 75 7.11 -27.03 5.25
C PRO A 75 7.98 -25.85 4.77
N SER A 76 7.76 -25.40 3.53
CA SER A 76 8.48 -24.26 2.99
C SER A 76 7.75 -22.98 3.35
N LYS A 77 8.51 -22.01 3.84
CA LYS A 77 8.04 -20.64 4.09
C LYS A 77 7.51 -19.93 2.84
N LEU A 78 7.78 -20.48 1.66
CA LEU A 78 7.42 -19.94 0.35
C LEU A 78 6.25 -20.68 -0.32
N THR A 79 5.71 -21.74 0.29
CA THR A 79 4.58 -22.50 -0.24
C THR A 79 3.36 -22.40 0.66
N ALA A 80 2.16 -22.54 0.10
CA ALA A 80 0.94 -22.66 0.91
C ALA A 80 0.95 -24.01 1.69
N PRO A 81 0.37 -24.06 2.91
CA PRO A 81 -0.33 -22.95 3.59
C PRO A 81 0.61 -21.97 4.32
N MET A 82 1.89 -22.31 4.52
CA MET A 82 2.85 -21.51 5.28
C MET A 82 2.98 -20.07 4.77
N LEU A 83 3.05 -19.86 3.46
CA LEU A 83 3.12 -18.53 2.84
C LEU A 83 1.92 -17.65 3.22
N LEU A 84 0.72 -18.22 3.24
CA LEU A 84 -0.54 -17.50 3.49
C LEU A 84 -0.58 -16.93 4.92
N THR A 85 0.00 -17.65 5.89
CA THR A 85 0.08 -17.21 7.30
C THR A 85 0.99 -15.98 7.54
N ARG A 86 1.74 -15.56 6.51
CA ARG A 86 2.77 -14.51 6.63
C ARG A 86 2.41 -13.20 5.92
N ILE A 87 1.28 -13.15 5.23
CA ILE A 87 0.86 -11.97 4.45
C ILE A 87 0.32 -10.86 5.36
N CYS A 88 -0.64 -11.18 6.24
CA CYS A 88 -1.16 -10.25 7.25
C CYS A 88 -1.80 -11.00 8.43
N ARG A 89 -2.31 -10.26 9.43
CA ARG A 89 -3.03 -10.85 10.58
C ARG A 89 -4.29 -11.60 10.17
N GLN A 90 -5.15 -11.00 9.35
CA GLN A 90 -6.41 -11.62 8.91
C GLN A 90 -6.16 -12.91 8.11
N TRP A 91 -5.24 -12.90 7.15
CA TRP A 91 -4.89 -14.08 6.36
C TRP A 91 -4.33 -15.20 7.23
N ARG A 92 -3.56 -14.87 8.27
CA ARG A 92 -3.10 -15.84 9.26
C ARG A 92 -4.26 -16.44 10.04
N GLU A 93 -5.16 -15.61 10.56
CA GLU A 93 -6.34 -16.05 11.30
C GLU A 93 -7.19 -17.01 10.44
N VAL A 94 -7.44 -16.66 9.17
CA VAL A 94 -8.17 -17.53 8.24
C VAL A 94 -7.38 -18.81 7.92
N ALA A 95 -6.10 -18.72 7.56
CA ALA A 95 -5.32 -19.91 7.18
C ALA A 95 -5.15 -20.91 8.33
N VAL A 96 -4.96 -20.43 9.57
CA VAL A 96 -4.88 -21.28 10.77
C VAL A 96 -6.27 -21.82 11.14
N GLY A 97 -7.31 -21.02 10.97
CA GLY A 97 -8.70 -21.38 11.27
C GLY A 97 -9.38 -22.29 10.25
N THR A 98 -8.73 -22.62 9.13
CA THR A 98 -9.26 -23.48 8.06
C THR A 98 -8.55 -24.83 8.05
N PRO A 99 -9.12 -25.89 8.70
CA PRO A 99 -8.46 -27.18 8.87
C PRO A 99 -8.07 -27.87 7.55
N ASN A 100 -8.84 -27.67 6.48
CA ASN A 100 -8.60 -28.30 5.18
C ASN A 100 -7.30 -27.86 4.48
N LEU A 101 -6.60 -26.84 4.99
CA LEU A 101 -5.33 -26.35 4.44
C LEU A 101 -4.10 -27.10 4.99
N TRP A 102 -4.26 -27.88 6.05
CA TRP A 102 -3.19 -28.59 6.77
C TRP A 102 -3.29 -30.10 6.55
#